data_AF-A0A966UFD2-F1
#
_entry.id   AF-A0A966UFD2-F1
#
_cell.length_a   1.000
_cell.length_b   1.000
_cell.length_c   1.000
_cell.angle_alpha   90.00
_cell.angle_beta   90.00
_cell.angle_gamma   90.00
#
_symmetry.space_group_name_H-M   'P 1'
#
loop_
_entity.id
_entity.type
_entity.pdbx_description
1 polymer ?
#
loop_
_entity_poly.entity_id
_entity_poly.type
_entity_poly.pdbx_seq_one_letter_code
_entity_poly.pdbx_strand_id
1 'polypeptide(L)'
;MHTLSAVVGGLANIASGNQSIVAGGQSNTASSTYTFVGGGLGVCATGYASTAAGGRNTRASGTYSVAVGFNNTSSAYASTVSGGDSNTANANRTTVGGGYANTASGYNATVAGGWGNTASGQRSFVGGGLANTSSNTYAAVVAGNANCATSTYSFVGGGQINCVINAGHSVIGGGYQNTVNGCQSVIVGGRGNTASGYWNFIGGGFSNSSSSESVVAGGVCNTASGYRSTIGGGWGNAASGCQSTVAGGRANTASGYRSAVLGGQSNTASASFSGAFGCGLTANVACTFFTNNSCTCGTVTATCFVETSSERFKCCIQPLSSTGQIIKDLNPVRFKWIDQNKGTQDEYGLI
;
A
#
# COMPACT_ATOMS: atom_id res chain seq x y z
N MET A 1 2.77 7.36 64.21
CA MET A 1 3.04 6.32 63.19
C MET A 1 4.47 6.49 62.72
N HIS A 2 5.36 5.53 62.99
CA HIS A 2 6.76 5.62 62.60
C HIS A 2 6.88 5.46 61.08
N THR A 3 7.38 6.50 60.41
CA THR A 3 7.71 6.53 58.99
C THR A 3 9.08 5.91 58.79
N LEU A 4 9.20 4.59 58.87
CA LEU A 4 10.51 3.93 58.78
C LEU A 4 10.89 3.74 57.31
N SER A 5 11.94 4.44 56.86
CA SER A 5 12.69 4.09 55.65
C SER A 5 13.83 3.13 56.01
N ALA A 6 14.29 2.34 55.04
CA ALA A 6 15.36 1.37 55.23
C ALA A 6 16.41 1.49 54.13
N VAL A 7 17.68 1.56 54.53
CA VAL A 7 18.83 1.25 53.69
C VAL A 7 19.47 0.00 54.28
N VAL A 8 19.42 -1.12 53.56
CA VAL A 8 19.89 -2.42 54.07
C VAL A 8 21.42 -2.53 54.01
N GLY A 9 22.06 -1.91 53.01
CA GLY A 9 23.52 -1.89 52.90
C GLY A 9 24.02 -1.07 51.71
N GLY A 10 25.33 -1.16 51.44
CA GLY A 10 25.97 -0.52 50.30
C GLY A 10 26.55 0.87 50.56
N LEU A 11 27.03 1.53 49.50
CA LEU A 11 27.76 2.80 49.57
C LEU A 11 26.91 3.96 49.04
N ALA A 12 26.79 5.05 49.82
CA ALA A 12 26.13 6.30 49.39
C ALA A 12 24.67 6.11 48.92
N ASN A 13 23.92 5.22 49.56
CA ASN A 13 22.50 5.01 49.27
C ASN A 13 21.62 5.94 50.12
N ILE A 14 20.52 6.42 49.55
CA ILE A 14 19.60 7.38 50.18
C ILE A 14 18.18 6.79 50.16
N ALA A 15 17.59 6.56 51.34
CA ALA A 15 16.18 6.24 51.50
C ALA A 15 15.50 7.34 52.34
N SER A 16 15.00 8.39 51.68
CA SER A 16 14.43 9.58 52.32
C SER A 16 12.90 9.65 52.26
N GLY A 17 12.26 8.81 51.44
CA GLY A 17 10.81 8.73 51.36
C GLY A 17 10.20 7.96 52.54
N ASN A 18 8.96 8.28 52.91
CA ASN A 18 8.24 7.53 53.95
C ASN A 18 7.98 6.07 53.50
N GLN A 19 8.38 5.09 54.31
CA GLN A 19 8.34 3.66 53.94
C GLN A 19 9.08 3.34 52.64
N SER A 20 10.17 4.07 52.38
CA SER A 20 11.07 3.79 51.25
C SER A 20 12.12 2.73 51.63
N ILE A 21 12.52 1.91 50.66
CA ILE A 21 13.51 0.85 50.85
C ILE A 21 14.59 0.94 49.78
N VAL A 22 15.85 0.88 50.19
CA VAL A 22 17.00 0.58 49.33
C VAL A 22 17.68 -0.69 49.84
N ALA A 23 17.64 -1.77 49.07
CA ALA A 23 18.14 -3.08 49.48
C ALA A 23 19.68 -3.23 49.43
N GLY A 24 20.40 -2.35 48.73
CA GLY A 24 21.87 -2.42 48.64
C GLY A 24 22.46 -1.59 47.50
N GLY A 25 23.69 -1.91 47.11
CA GLY A 25 24.37 -1.32 45.94
C GLY A 25 25.08 0.00 46.22
N GLN A 26 25.27 0.82 45.19
CA GLN A 26 26.00 2.08 45.29
C GLN A 26 25.21 3.24 44.66
N SER A 27 25.17 4.39 45.36
CA SER A 27 24.58 5.64 44.85
C SER A 27 23.12 5.53 44.43
N ASN A 28 22.34 4.70 45.13
CA ASN A 28 20.92 4.49 44.86
C ASN A 28 20.04 5.45 45.67
N THR A 29 18.91 5.89 45.12
CA THR A 29 17.99 6.85 45.76
C THR A 29 16.55 6.37 45.73
N ALA A 30 15.92 6.25 46.91
CA ALA A 30 14.49 6.05 47.10
C ALA A 30 13.91 7.24 47.89
N SER A 31 13.25 8.19 47.23
CA SER A 31 12.94 9.50 47.85
C SER A 31 11.47 9.84 48.02
N SER A 32 10.55 9.01 47.50
CA SER A 32 9.10 9.22 47.64
C SER A 32 8.46 8.13 48.51
N THR A 33 7.20 8.33 48.90
CA THR A 33 6.48 7.40 49.77
C THR A 33 6.27 6.05 49.08
N TYR A 34 6.47 4.95 49.82
CA TYR A 34 6.34 3.56 49.35
C TYR A 34 7.27 3.17 48.17
N THR A 35 8.40 3.86 48.02
CA THR A 35 9.36 3.55 46.95
C THR A 35 10.24 2.35 47.28
N PHE A 36 10.58 1.55 46.27
CA PHE A 36 11.51 0.43 46.41
C PHE A 36 12.64 0.53 45.40
N VAL A 37 13.88 0.39 45.88
CA VAL A 37 15.08 0.17 45.07
C VAL A 37 15.74 -1.15 45.46
N GLY A 38 15.81 -2.09 44.52
CA GLY A 38 16.35 -3.43 44.78
C GLY A 38 17.87 -3.50 44.86
N GLY A 39 18.58 -2.47 44.40
CA GLY A 39 20.05 -2.39 44.43
C GLY A 39 20.63 -1.89 43.10
N GLY A 40 21.93 -2.12 42.86
CA GLY A 40 22.61 -1.68 41.64
C GLY A 40 23.48 -0.45 41.81
N LEU A 41 23.79 0.26 40.71
CA LEU A 41 24.62 1.47 40.69
C LEU A 41 23.85 2.66 40.08
N GLY A 42 23.54 3.68 40.88
CA GLY A 42 22.87 4.88 40.38
C GLY A 42 21.40 4.65 40.01
N VAL A 43 20.69 3.81 40.78
CA VAL A 43 19.27 3.49 40.57
C VAL A 43 18.39 4.40 41.42
N CYS A 44 17.39 5.02 40.80
CA CYS A 44 16.53 6.04 41.42
C CYS A 44 15.04 5.68 41.34
N ALA A 45 14.36 5.58 42.47
CA ALA A 45 12.91 5.52 42.59
C ALA A 45 12.40 6.79 43.30
N THR A 46 11.74 7.68 42.55
CA THR A 46 11.34 9.01 43.06
C THR A 46 9.87 9.34 42.86
N GLY A 47 9.10 8.46 42.22
CA GLY A 47 7.65 8.60 42.09
C GLY A 47 6.92 7.95 43.27
N TYR A 48 5.72 8.42 43.61
CA TYR A 48 4.92 7.77 44.65
C TYR A 48 4.70 6.28 44.31
N ALA A 49 4.99 5.38 45.25
CA ALA A 49 4.89 3.93 45.07
C ALA A 49 5.63 3.40 43.81
N SER A 50 6.73 4.03 43.40
CA SER A 50 7.54 3.56 42.27
C SER A 50 8.54 2.47 42.67
N THR A 51 8.86 1.59 41.73
CA THR A 51 9.78 0.46 41.92
C THR A 51 10.92 0.54 40.90
N ALA A 52 12.14 0.65 41.38
CA ALA A 52 13.34 0.49 40.55
C ALA A 52 14.09 -0.79 40.99
N ALA A 53 13.81 -1.92 40.34
CA ALA A 53 14.23 -3.22 40.85
C ALA A 53 15.76 -3.44 40.83
N GLY A 54 16.49 -2.70 39.98
CA GLY A 54 17.95 -2.67 40.00
C GLY A 54 18.59 -2.41 38.64
N GLY A 55 19.90 -2.66 38.56
CA GLY A 55 20.73 -2.46 37.38
C GLY A 55 21.66 -1.25 37.52
N ARG A 56 21.84 -0.45 36.47
CA ARG A 56 22.71 0.74 36.50
C ARG A 56 22.08 1.92 35.79
N ASN A 57 22.12 3.10 36.42
CA ASN A 57 21.53 4.34 35.89
C ASN A 57 20.05 4.22 35.49
N THR A 58 19.26 3.50 36.30
CA THR A 58 17.84 3.26 36.02
C THR A 58 16.96 4.16 36.88
N ARG A 59 15.92 4.76 36.30
CA ARG A 59 15.09 5.76 36.96
C ARG A 59 13.59 5.45 36.82
N ALA A 60 12.93 5.21 37.95
CA ALA A 60 11.48 5.13 38.09
C ALA A 60 10.95 6.37 38.82
N SER A 61 10.64 7.44 38.07
CA SER A 61 10.22 8.74 38.64
C SER A 61 8.72 9.04 38.54
N GLY A 62 7.95 8.23 37.82
CA GLY A 62 6.49 8.38 37.74
C GLY A 62 5.77 7.71 38.92
N THR A 63 4.59 8.21 39.29
CA THR A 63 3.72 7.56 40.29
C THR A 63 3.32 6.16 39.82
N TYR A 64 3.51 5.13 40.65
CA TYR A 64 3.34 3.71 40.32
C TYR A 64 4.22 3.20 39.17
N SER A 65 5.30 3.90 38.83
CA SER A 65 6.18 3.51 37.74
C SER A 65 7.12 2.36 38.12
N VAL A 66 7.49 1.55 37.12
CA VAL A 66 8.48 0.48 37.26
C VAL A 66 9.61 0.70 36.26
N ALA A 67 10.87 0.55 36.70
CA ALA A 67 12.04 0.55 35.81
C ALA A 67 13.09 -0.47 36.27
N VAL A 68 13.69 -1.21 35.33
CA VAL A 68 14.71 -2.23 35.59
C VAL A 68 15.76 -2.19 34.49
N GLY A 69 17.04 -2.45 34.77
CA GLY A 69 18.08 -2.68 33.74
C GLY A 69 19.16 -1.58 33.67
N PHE A 70 19.67 -1.27 32.47
CA PHE A 70 20.74 -0.30 32.25
C PHE A 70 20.20 0.96 31.54
N ASN A 71 20.48 2.16 32.07
CA ASN A 71 20.06 3.45 31.48
C ASN A 71 18.56 3.55 31.14
N ASN A 72 17.68 2.89 31.89
CA ASN A 72 16.26 2.87 31.60
C ASN A 72 15.50 3.96 32.37
N THR A 73 14.53 4.60 31.72
CA THR A 73 13.72 5.67 32.33
C THR A 73 12.23 5.36 32.23
N SER A 74 11.56 5.31 33.36
CA SER A 74 10.10 5.25 33.48
C SER A 74 9.62 6.45 34.30
N SER A 75 9.03 7.46 33.66
CA SER A 75 8.88 8.79 34.26
C SER A 75 7.45 9.30 34.42
N ALA A 76 6.43 8.57 33.97
CA ALA A 76 5.04 9.01 33.97
C ALA A 76 4.12 8.12 34.83
N TYR A 77 2.86 8.52 35.01
CA TYR A 77 1.91 7.77 35.84
C TYR A 77 1.72 6.35 35.29
N ALA A 78 1.94 5.34 36.14
CA ALA A 78 1.83 3.92 35.82
C ALA A 78 2.63 3.49 34.57
N SER A 79 3.75 4.15 34.27
CA SER A 79 4.65 3.73 33.18
C SER A 79 5.53 2.57 33.60
N THR A 80 5.89 1.68 32.66
CA THR A 80 6.71 0.50 32.94
C THR A 80 7.83 0.36 31.91
N VAL A 81 9.05 0.13 32.40
CA VAL A 81 10.17 -0.41 31.62
C VAL A 81 10.64 -1.69 32.32
N SER A 82 10.40 -2.85 31.72
CA SER A 82 10.62 -4.14 32.41
C SER A 82 12.09 -4.60 32.40
N GLY A 83 12.97 -3.96 31.61
CA GLY A 83 14.37 -4.35 31.49
C GLY A 83 15.09 -3.71 30.29
N GLY A 84 16.23 -4.30 29.94
CA GLY A 84 17.01 -3.93 28.75
C GLY A 84 17.98 -2.76 28.96
N ASP A 85 18.32 -2.08 27.88
CA ASP A 85 19.26 -0.96 27.86
C ASP A 85 18.66 0.25 27.12
N SER A 86 18.75 1.44 27.75
CA SER A 86 18.42 2.74 27.13
C SER A 86 16.96 2.88 26.68
N ASN A 87 16.03 2.22 27.37
CA ASN A 87 14.61 2.28 27.10
C ASN A 87 13.92 3.42 27.87
N THR A 88 12.92 4.05 27.25
CA THR A 88 12.18 5.19 27.82
C THR A 88 10.67 4.96 27.75
N ALA A 89 9.99 5.07 28.90
CA ALA A 89 8.53 5.11 29.03
C ALA A 89 8.13 6.41 29.75
N ASN A 90 7.69 7.44 29.01
CA ASN A 90 7.56 8.81 29.55
C ASN A 90 6.17 9.45 29.38
N ALA A 91 5.15 8.67 29.03
CA ALA A 91 3.74 9.08 29.08
C ALA A 91 2.89 8.15 29.93
N ASN A 92 1.69 8.61 30.33
CA ASN A 92 0.83 7.88 31.26
C ASN A 92 0.47 6.49 30.70
N ARG A 93 0.60 5.47 31.55
CA ARG A 93 0.28 4.06 31.27
C ARG A 93 1.04 3.50 30.06
N THR A 94 2.25 4.00 29.81
CA THR A 94 3.14 3.46 28.78
C THR A 94 3.83 2.18 29.24
N THR A 95 4.11 1.29 28.30
CA THR A 95 4.87 0.07 28.57
C THR A 95 5.99 -0.10 27.56
N VAL A 96 7.20 -0.34 28.06
CA VAL A 96 8.31 -0.91 27.30
C VAL A 96 8.67 -2.26 27.90
N GLY A 97 8.49 -3.34 27.15
CA GLY A 97 8.77 -4.70 27.64
C GLY A 97 10.26 -4.99 27.83
N GLY A 98 11.15 -4.27 27.13
CA GLY A 98 12.60 -4.39 27.25
C GLY A 98 13.31 -4.03 25.96
N GLY A 99 14.47 -4.64 25.69
CA GLY A 99 15.25 -4.44 24.46
C GLY A 99 16.27 -3.31 24.56
N TYR A 100 16.68 -2.75 23.42
CA TYR A 100 17.67 -1.67 23.34
C TYR A 100 17.09 -0.42 22.70
N ALA A 101 17.21 0.73 23.35
CA ALA A 101 16.84 2.04 22.79
C ALA A 101 15.37 2.19 22.34
N ASN A 102 14.41 1.55 23.04
CA ASN A 102 12.99 1.67 22.72
C ASN A 102 12.32 2.83 23.46
N THR A 103 11.37 3.52 22.82
CA THR A 103 10.64 4.66 23.38
C THR A 103 9.13 4.48 23.28
N ALA A 104 8.43 4.52 24.41
CA ALA A 104 6.98 4.68 24.49
C ALA A 104 6.63 6.04 25.10
N SER A 105 6.04 6.93 24.31
CA SER A 105 5.80 8.33 24.69
C SER A 105 4.39 8.85 24.40
N GLY A 106 3.49 8.01 23.85
CA GLY A 106 2.07 8.31 23.75
C GLY A 106 1.27 7.81 24.97
N TYR A 107 0.16 8.47 25.31
CA TYR A 107 -0.74 7.97 26.36
C TYR A 107 -1.21 6.53 26.04
N ASN A 108 -1.07 5.59 26.97
CA ASN A 108 -1.34 4.16 26.76
C ASN A 108 -0.52 3.50 25.61
N ALA A 109 0.61 4.08 25.19
CA ALA A 109 1.43 3.49 24.14
C ALA A 109 2.25 2.29 24.65
N THR A 110 2.48 1.32 23.77
CA THR A 110 3.23 0.11 24.11
C THR A 110 4.31 -0.17 23.07
N VAL A 111 5.51 -0.46 23.55
CA VAL A 111 6.57 -1.12 22.80
C VAL A 111 6.88 -2.44 23.48
N ALA A 112 6.59 -3.58 22.85
CA ALA A 112 6.82 -4.88 23.50
C ALA A 112 8.31 -5.22 23.66
N GLY A 113 9.19 -4.70 22.79
CA GLY A 113 10.64 -4.86 22.89
C GLY A 113 11.37 -4.51 21.60
N GLY A 114 12.53 -5.15 21.34
CA GLY A 114 13.32 -4.97 20.11
C GLY A 114 14.41 -3.92 20.23
N TRP A 115 14.81 -3.33 19.10
CA TRP A 115 15.85 -2.30 19.03
C TRP A 115 15.33 -1.03 18.35
N GLY A 116 15.36 0.10 19.04
CA GLY A 116 15.16 1.41 18.42
C GLY A 116 13.71 1.69 18.01
N ASN A 117 12.75 1.01 18.63
CA ASN A 117 11.33 1.17 18.28
C ASN A 117 10.70 2.35 19.02
N THR A 118 9.79 3.07 18.36
CA THR A 118 9.10 4.25 18.91
C THR A 118 7.58 4.10 18.81
N ALA A 119 6.88 4.17 19.94
CA ALA A 119 5.43 4.29 20.02
C ALA A 119 5.05 5.64 20.68
N SER A 120 4.80 6.67 19.87
CA SER A 120 4.56 8.05 20.33
C SER A 120 3.11 8.53 20.18
N GLY A 121 2.27 7.80 19.46
CA GLY A 121 0.84 8.11 19.33
C GLY A 121 0.01 7.66 20.53
N GLN A 122 -1.15 8.28 20.78
CA GLN A 122 -2.08 7.81 21.81
C GLN A 122 -2.58 6.40 21.49
N ARG A 123 -2.48 5.47 22.45
CA ARG A 123 -2.84 4.04 22.29
C ARG A 123 -2.12 3.39 21.09
N SER A 124 -0.94 3.92 20.73
CA SER A 124 -0.11 3.35 19.68
C SER A 124 0.58 2.07 20.14
N PHE A 125 0.88 1.19 19.20
CA PHE A 125 1.49 -0.10 19.47
C PHE A 125 2.67 -0.37 18.54
N VAL A 126 3.78 -0.84 19.12
CA VAL A 126 4.86 -1.50 18.39
C VAL A 126 5.14 -2.85 19.06
N GLY A 127 4.94 -3.95 18.34
CA GLY A 127 5.14 -5.29 18.91
C GLY A 127 6.62 -5.68 19.06
N GLY A 128 7.53 -5.10 18.28
CA GLY A 128 8.97 -5.33 18.38
C GLY A 128 9.71 -5.02 17.09
N GLY A 129 10.84 -5.69 16.86
CA GLY A 129 11.67 -5.53 15.65
C GLY A 129 12.76 -4.46 15.78
N LEU A 130 13.19 -3.91 14.65
CA LEU A 130 14.27 -2.92 14.57
C LEU A 130 13.76 -1.62 13.92
N ALA A 131 13.89 -0.48 14.61
CA ALA A 131 13.61 0.86 14.10
C ALA A 131 12.18 1.09 13.60
N ASN A 132 11.18 0.44 14.20
CA ASN A 132 9.78 0.65 13.84
C ASN A 132 9.18 1.86 14.56
N THR A 133 8.33 2.62 13.87
CA THR A 133 7.68 3.82 14.39
C THR A 133 6.17 3.73 14.27
N SER A 134 5.46 3.95 15.39
CA SER A 134 4.01 4.15 15.44
C SER A 134 3.71 5.46 16.18
N SER A 135 3.32 6.51 15.47
CA SER A 135 3.34 7.88 16.02
C SER A 135 2.01 8.61 16.06
N ASN A 136 0.91 7.94 15.71
CA ASN A 136 -0.42 8.56 15.71
C ASN A 136 -1.44 7.72 16.50
N THR A 137 -2.62 8.31 16.74
CA THR A 137 -3.64 7.71 17.59
C THR A 137 -4.13 6.39 17.01
N TYR A 138 -4.08 5.33 17.82
CA TYR A 138 -4.41 3.94 17.42
C TYR A 138 -3.58 3.39 16.26
N ALA A 139 -2.43 3.99 15.94
CA ALA A 139 -1.53 3.42 14.96
C ALA A 139 -0.84 2.16 15.51
N ALA A 140 -0.58 1.18 14.64
CA ALA A 140 0.05 -0.07 15.04
C ALA A 140 1.08 -0.54 14.02
N VAL A 141 2.24 -0.95 14.53
CA VAL A 141 3.23 -1.75 13.80
C VAL A 141 3.44 -3.05 14.56
N VAL A 142 3.18 -4.20 13.92
CA VAL A 142 3.31 -5.48 14.63
C VAL A 142 4.77 -5.84 14.87
N ALA A 143 5.62 -5.82 13.84
CA ALA A 143 7.05 -6.12 13.95
C ALA A 143 7.81 -5.66 12.68
N GLY A 144 9.04 -6.15 12.47
CA GLY A 144 9.81 -5.97 11.25
C GLY A 144 10.95 -4.97 11.38
N ASN A 145 11.39 -4.40 10.26
CA ASN A 145 12.50 -3.45 10.21
C ASN A 145 12.13 -2.13 9.54
N ALA A 146 12.31 -1.01 10.23
CA ALA A 146 12.10 0.33 9.67
C ALA A 146 10.70 0.57 9.10
N ASN A 147 9.66 -0.02 9.72
CA ASN A 147 8.28 0.22 9.35
C ASN A 147 7.69 1.44 10.08
N CYS A 148 6.72 2.10 9.46
CA CYS A 148 6.17 3.37 9.91
C CYS A 148 4.64 3.43 9.78
N ALA A 149 3.94 3.62 10.90
CA ALA A 149 2.51 3.89 10.98
C ALA A 149 2.29 5.28 11.60
N THR A 150 2.26 6.34 10.78
CA THR A 150 2.20 7.74 11.23
C THR A 150 0.83 8.40 11.08
N SER A 151 -0.21 7.63 10.77
CA SER A 151 -1.58 8.15 10.57
C SER A 151 -2.58 7.54 11.55
N THR A 152 -3.66 8.25 11.87
CA THR A 152 -4.70 7.75 12.79
C THR A 152 -5.28 6.43 12.29
N TYR A 153 -5.37 5.41 13.16
CA TYR A 153 -5.81 4.05 12.80
C TYR A 153 -5.01 3.39 11.67
N SER A 154 -3.77 3.82 11.42
CA SER A 154 -2.90 3.14 10.45
C SER A 154 -2.35 1.84 11.00
N PHE A 155 -2.18 0.86 10.11
CA PHE A 155 -1.68 -0.46 10.48
C PHE A 155 -0.58 -0.92 9.52
N VAL A 156 0.52 -1.42 10.08
CA VAL A 156 1.55 -2.15 9.36
C VAL A 156 1.77 -3.52 10.01
N GLY A 157 1.46 -4.59 9.29
CA GLY A 157 1.54 -5.96 9.80
C GLY A 157 2.97 -6.49 9.93
N GLY A 158 3.95 -5.89 9.26
CA GLY A 158 5.36 -6.26 9.38
C GLY A 158 6.18 -5.95 8.13
N GLY A 159 7.24 -6.72 7.91
CA GLY A 159 8.13 -6.56 6.76
C GLY A 159 9.22 -5.51 6.97
N GLN A 160 9.68 -4.88 5.89
CA GLN A 160 10.76 -3.90 5.96
C GLN A 160 10.46 -2.63 5.13
N ILE A 161 10.68 -1.45 5.71
CA ILE A 161 10.52 -0.14 5.06
C ILE A 161 9.08 0.05 4.53
N ASN A 162 8.06 -0.43 5.26
CA ASN A 162 6.66 -0.18 4.91
C ASN A 162 6.14 1.04 5.66
N CYS A 163 5.51 1.98 4.95
CA CYS A 163 5.12 3.27 5.50
C CYS A 163 3.67 3.65 5.17
N VAL A 164 2.86 3.91 6.20
CA VAL A 164 1.54 4.55 6.09
C VAL A 164 1.65 5.99 6.59
N ILE A 165 1.58 6.96 5.69
CA ILE A 165 1.86 8.38 5.93
C ILE A 165 0.68 9.21 5.46
N ASN A 166 0.18 10.18 6.26
CA ASN A 166 -0.98 11.02 5.90
C ASN A 166 -2.24 10.26 5.42
N ALA A 167 -2.41 9.01 5.84
CA ALA A 167 -3.39 8.08 5.31
C ALA A 167 -4.16 7.39 6.44
N GLY A 168 -5.13 8.09 7.02
CA GLY A 168 -5.96 7.56 8.11
C GLY A 168 -6.70 6.27 7.71
N HIS A 169 -6.86 5.34 8.65
CA HIS A 169 -7.54 4.05 8.44
C HIS A 169 -6.94 3.20 7.31
N SER A 170 -5.64 3.32 7.06
CA SER A 170 -4.97 2.61 5.97
C SER A 170 -4.12 1.45 6.47
N VAL A 171 -3.94 0.46 5.60
CA VAL A 171 -3.36 -0.83 5.95
C VAL A 171 -2.24 -1.19 4.98
N ILE A 172 -1.09 -1.57 5.54
CA ILE A 172 -0.09 -2.39 4.85
C ILE A 172 -0.02 -3.74 5.56
N GLY A 173 -0.36 -4.83 4.88
CA GLY A 173 -0.28 -6.17 5.48
C GLY A 173 1.17 -6.60 5.77
N GLY A 174 2.13 -6.22 4.92
CA GLY A 174 3.56 -6.44 5.11
C GLY A 174 4.37 -6.18 3.84
N GLY A 175 5.49 -6.88 3.66
CA GLY A 175 6.31 -6.81 2.45
C GLY A 175 7.55 -5.91 2.57
N TYR A 176 8.01 -5.36 1.45
CA TYR A 176 9.21 -4.52 1.39
C TYR A 176 8.98 -3.21 0.63
N GLN A 177 9.26 -2.05 1.23
CA GLN A 177 9.14 -0.75 0.57
C GLN A 177 7.73 -0.42 0.04
N ASN A 178 6.67 -0.83 0.73
CA ASN A 178 5.31 -0.41 0.37
C ASN A 178 4.95 0.91 1.04
N THR A 179 4.26 1.80 0.32
CA THR A 179 3.86 3.13 0.82
C THR A 179 2.37 3.38 0.58
N VAL A 180 1.66 3.80 1.62
CA VAL A 180 0.29 4.30 1.51
C VAL A 180 0.25 5.76 1.95
N ASN A 181 -0.20 6.65 1.06
CA ASN A 181 -0.28 8.10 1.26
C ASN A 181 -1.69 8.68 1.10
N GLY A 182 -2.72 7.86 0.87
CA GLY A 182 -4.09 8.37 0.89
C GLY A 182 -5.05 7.49 1.69
N CYS A 183 -6.01 8.14 2.35
CA CYS A 183 -6.81 7.54 3.41
C CYS A 183 -7.65 6.34 2.93
N GLN A 184 -7.92 5.43 3.87
CA GLN A 184 -8.73 4.23 3.67
C GLN A 184 -8.22 3.34 2.52
N SER A 185 -6.90 3.32 2.33
CA SER A 185 -6.25 2.53 1.29
C SER A 185 -5.58 1.29 1.86
N VAL A 186 -5.50 0.25 1.03
CA VAL A 186 -4.93 -1.04 1.42
C VAL A 186 -3.86 -1.46 0.43
N ILE A 187 -2.69 -1.83 0.96
CA ILE A 187 -1.71 -2.65 0.26
C ILE A 187 -1.60 -3.96 1.04
N VAL A 188 -1.99 -5.07 0.45
CA VAL A 188 -1.95 -6.37 1.14
C VAL A 188 -0.50 -6.80 1.40
N GLY A 189 0.42 -6.53 0.47
CA GLY A 189 1.84 -6.80 0.65
C GLY A 189 2.66 -6.57 -0.63
N GLY A 190 3.69 -7.39 -0.85
CA GLY A 190 4.56 -7.29 -2.03
C GLY A 190 5.73 -6.34 -1.84
N ARG A 191 6.27 -5.81 -2.94
CA ARG A 191 7.46 -4.96 -2.93
C ARG A 191 7.26 -3.67 -3.73
N GLY A 192 7.58 -2.53 -3.14
CA GLY A 192 7.63 -1.26 -3.86
C GLY A 192 6.26 -0.73 -4.32
N ASN A 193 5.16 -1.18 -3.71
CA ASN A 193 3.83 -0.75 -4.11
C ASN A 193 3.46 0.60 -3.48
N THR A 194 2.75 1.46 -4.21
CA THR A 194 2.37 2.81 -3.76
C THR A 194 0.87 3.07 -3.97
N ALA A 195 0.16 3.45 -2.92
CA ALA A 195 -1.23 3.90 -2.99
C ALA A 195 -1.33 5.36 -2.54
N SER A 196 -1.56 6.31 -3.45
CA SER A 196 -1.31 7.74 -3.21
C SER A 196 -2.55 8.60 -2.90
N GLY A 197 -3.75 8.16 -3.23
CA GLY A 197 -5.01 8.87 -2.91
C GLY A 197 -6.01 8.00 -2.14
N TYR A 198 -7.29 8.32 -2.22
CA TYR A 198 -8.30 7.74 -1.31
C TYR A 198 -8.85 6.42 -1.83
N TRP A 199 -9.20 5.50 -0.92
CA TRP A 199 -9.91 4.26 -1.23
C TRP A 199 -9.22 3.35 -2.26
N ASN A 200 -7.89 3.27 -2.21
CA ASN A 200 -7.13 2.41 -3.11
C ASN A 200 -7.06 0.96 -2.60
N PHE A 201 -6.95 0.03 -3.55
CA PHE A 201 -6.59 -1.35 -3.25
C PHE A 201 -5.44 -1.83 -4.13
N ILE A 202 -4.36 -2.30 -3.50
CA ILE A 202 -3.30 -3.06 -4.17
C ILE A 202 -3.19 -4.44 -3.52
N GLY A 203 -3.52 -5.49 -4.26
CA GLY A 203 -3.49 -6.86 -3.75
C GLY A 203 -2.08 -7.43 -3.54
N GLY A 204 -1.06 -6.79 -4.11
CA GLY A 204 0.35 -7.13 -3.91
C GLY A 204 1.19 -6.93 -5.16
N GLY A 205 2.23 -7.75 -5.33
CA GLY A 205 3.11 -7.71 -6.50
C GLY A 205 4.31 -6.78 -6.35
N PHE A 206 4.91 -6.37 -7.48
CA PHE A 206 6.12 -5.55 -7.51
C PHE A 206 5.88 -4.21 -8.22
N SER A 207 6.17 -3.10 -7.55
CA SER A 207 6.19 -1.76 -8.14
C SER A 207 4.85 -1.32 -8.75
N ASN A 208 3.73 -1.69 -8.14
CA ASN A 208 2.40 -1.25 -8.59
C ASN A 208 2.01 0.09 -7.96
N SER A 209 1.26 0.92 -8.69
CA SER A 209 0.80 2.24 -8.26
C SER A 209 -0.70 2.41 -8.44
N SER A 210 -1.37 3.00 -7.44
CA SER A 210 -2.81 3.30 -7.43
C SER A 210 -3.06 4.71 -6.90
N SER A 211 -3.97 5.47 -7.52
CA SER A 211 -4.23 6.88 -7.19
C SER A 211 -5.53 7.12 -6.42
N SER A 212 -6.72 7.12 -7.04
CA SER A 212 -7.97 7.51 -6.36
C SER A 212 -9.14 6.60 -6.74
N GLU A 213 -9.71 5.92 -5.74
CA GLU A 213 -10.74 4.88 -5.90
C GLU A 213 -10.31 3.77 -6.88
N SER A 214 -9.01 3.59 -7.08
CA SER A 214 -8.47 2.68 -8.07
C SER A 214 -8.01 1.37 -7.46
N VAL A 215 -8.00 0.33 -8.31
CA VAL A 215 -7.69 -1.03 -7.93
C VAL A 215 -6.57 -1.56 -8.79
N VAL A 216 -5.55 -2.14 -8.17
CA VAL A 216 -4.58 -3.02 -8.82
C VAL A 216 -4.59 -4.35 -8.10
N ALA A 217 -5.18 -5.39 -8.69
CA ALA A 217 -5.27 -6.68 -7.99
C ALA A 217 -3.88 -7.32 -7.76
N GLY A 218 -2.88 -7.01 -8.59
CA GLY A 218 -1.48 -7.41 -8.39
C GLY A 218 -0.62 -7.21 -9.65
N GLY A 219 0.41 -8.04 -9.80
CA GLY A 219 1.31 -8.02 -10.96
C GLY A 219 2.55 -7.17 -10.76
N VAL A 220 3.12 -6.67 -11.87
CA VAL A 220 4.43 -6.01 -11.89
C VAL A 220 4.34 -4.71 -12.68
N CYS A 221 4.78 -3.61 -12.08
CA CYS A 221 4.85 -2.29 -12.72
C CYS A 221 3.51 -1.79 -13.31
N ASN A 222 2.37 -2.13 -12.69
CA ASN A 222 1.06 -1.64 -13.13
C ASN A 222 0.74 -0.28 -12.50
N THR A 223 0.10 0.62 -13.24
CA THR A 223 -0.24 1.98 -12.79
C THR A 223 -1.71 2.31 -13.07
N ALA A 224 -2.54 2.30 -12.02
CA ALA A 224 -3.93 2.74 -12.06
C ALA A 224 -4.02 4.19 -11.56
N SER A 225 -3.94 5.17 -12.47
CA SER A 225 -3.91 6.59 -12.13
C SER A 225 -5.21 7.34 -12.40
N GLY A 226 -6.13 6.74 -13.18
CA GLY A 226 -7.45 7.31 -13.43
C GLY A 226 -8.37 7.17 -12.21
N TYR A 227 -9.25 8.15 -12.00
CA TYR A 227 -10.29 8.05 -10.98
C TYR A 227 -11.17 6.81 -11.21
N ARG A 228 -11.34 5.95 -10.19
CA ARG A 228 -12.07 4.66 -10.31
C ARG A 228 -11.52 3.72 -11.39
N SER A 229 -10.23 3.81 -11.70
CA SER A 229 -9.60 2.91 -12.68
C SER A 229 -9.30 1.54 -12.08
N THR A 230 -9.27 0.50 -12.91
CA THR A 230 -9.00 -0.87 -12.45
C THR A 230 -7.94 -1.54 -13.32
N ILE A 231 -6.98 -2.22 -12.68
CA ILE A 231 -6.05 -3.14 -13.32
C ILE A 231 -6.18 -4.52 -12.65
N GLY A 232 -6.58 -5.53 -13.41
CA GLY A 232 -6.70 -6.90 -12.89
C GLY A 232 -5.36 -7.60 -12.66
N GLY A 233 -4.27 -7.14 -13.28
CA GLY A 233 -2.91 -7.62 -13.04
C GLY A 233 -2.00 -7.48 -14.26
N GLY A 234 -1.02 -8.38 -14.39
CA GLY A 234 -0.10 -8.42 -15.53
C GLY A 234 1.17 -7.60 -15.34
N TRP A 235 1.81 -7.21 -16.45
CA TRP A 235 3.10 -6.52 -16.46
C TRP A 235 3.03 -5.20 -17.23
N GLY A 236 3.34 -4.08 -16.56
CA GLY A 236 3.50 -2.78 -17.21
C GLY A 236 2.21 -2.19 -17.77
N ASN A 237 1.05 -2.50 -17.19
CA ASN A 237 -0.23 -1.96 -17.66
C ASN A 237 -0.53 -0.57 -17.05
N ALA A 238 -1.22 0.29 -17.80
CA ALA A 238 -1.63 1.62 -17.37
C ALA A 238 -3.13 1.84 -17.56
N ALA A 239 -3.85 2.18 -16.50
CA ALA A 239 -5.25 2.59 -16.55
C ALA A 239 -5.33 4.05 -16.07
N SER A 240 -5.22 4.99 -17.00
CA SER A 240 -5.13 6.44 -16.71
C SER A 240 -6.42 7.20 -16.99
N GLY A 241 -7.35 6.63 -17.75
CA GLY A 241 -8.66 7.22 -17.98
C GLY A 241 -9.58 7.13 -16.74
N CYS A 242 -10.43 8.12 -16.53
CA CYS A 242 -11.47 8.04 -15.50
C CYS A 242 -12.43 6.87 -15.81
N GLN A 243 -12.66 5.99 -14.83
CA GLN A 243 -13.40 4.74 -14.93
C GLN A 243 -12.86 3.76 -15.99
N SER A 244 -11.56 3.86 -16.33
CA SER A 244 -10.93 2.95 -17.29
C SER A 244 -10.58 1.61 -16.67
N THR A 245 -10.51 0.56 -17.49
CA THR A 245 -10.15 -0.79 -17.03
C THR A 245 -9.09 -1.42 -17.92
N VAL A 246 -8.08 -2.04 -17.31
CA VAL A 246 -7.20 -3.01 -17.97
C VAL A 246 -7.35 -4.34 -17.26
N ALA A 247 -7.97 -5.33 -17.88
CA ALA A 247 -8.19 -6.63 -17.22
C ALA A 247 -6.86 -7.35 -16.92
N GLY A 248 -5.83 -7.16 -17.74
CA GLY A 248 -4.50 -7.70 -17.52
C GLY A 248 -3.62 -7.63 -18.77
N GLY A 249 -2.69 -8.60 -18.90
CA GLY A 249 -1.78 -8.69 -20.04
C GLY A 249 -0.48 -7.91 -19.85
N ARG A 250 0.14 -7.48 -20.95
CA ARG A 250 1.45 -6.85 -20.96
C ARG A 250 1.43 -5.51 -21.68
N ALA A 251 1.91 -4.44 -21.05
CA ALA A 251 2.09 -3.13 -21.68
C ALA A 251 0.81 -2.55 -22.30
N ASN A 252 -0.36 -2.82 -21.73
CA ASN A 252 -1.64 -2.28 -22.20
C ASN A 252 -1.94 -0.93 -21.54
N THR A 253 -2.54 0.00 -22.30
CA THR A 253 -2.92 1.33 -21.83
C THR A 253 -4.40 1.60 -22.07
N ALA A 254 -5.18 1.89 -21.03
CA ALA A 254 -6.54 2.41 -21.12
C ALA A 254 -6.55 3.86 -20.61
N SER A 255 -6.53 4.84 -21.53
CA SER A 255 -6.42 6.28 -21.20
C SER A 255 -7.68 7.08 -21.50
N GLY A 256 -8.62 6.54 -22.27
CA GLY A 256 -9.91 7.19 -22.54
C GLY A 256 -10.90 7.11 -21.37
N TYR A 257 -11.86 8.03 -21.30
CA TYR A 257 -12.96 7.99 -20.34
C TYR A 257 -13.79 6.70 -20.52
N ARG A 258 -13.94 5.90 -19.46
CA ARG A 258 -14.62 4.58 -19.51
C ARG A 258 -14.08 3.65 -20.60
N SER A 259 -12.79 3.76 -20.94
CA SER A 259 -12.13 2.87 -21.91
C SER A 259 -11.78 1.52 -21.26
N ALA A 260 -11.66 0.47 -22.08
CA ALA A 260 -11.35 -0.87 -21.57
C ALA A 260 -10.36 -1.63 -22.47
N VAL A 261 -9.27 -2.13 -21.88
CA VAL A 261 -8.42 -3.14 -22.53
C VAL A 261 -8.64 -4.47 -21.84
N LEU A 262 -9.16 -5.46 -22.56
CA LEU A 262 -9.56 -6.75 -21.98
C LEU A 262 -8.38 -7.72 -21.82
N GLY A 263 -7.19 -7.38 -22.31
CA GLY A 263 -5.97 -8.17 -22.17
C GLY A 263 -5.04 -8.04 -23.37
N GLY A 264 -4.20 -9.05 -23.57
CA GLY A 264 -3.24 -9.09 -24.68
C GLY A 264 -1.99 -8.26 -24.42
N GLN A 265 -1.35 -7.76 -25.49
CA GLN A 265 -0.08 -7.04 -25.39
C GLN A 265 -0.07 -5.73 -26.18
N SER A 266 0.46 -4.66 -25.57
CA SER A 266 0.74 -3.39 -26.27
C SER A 266 -0.48 -2.76 -26.93
N ASN A 267 -1.67 -2.94 -26.36
CA ASN A 267 -2.88 -2.28 -26.84
C ASN A 267 -3.10 -0.93 -26.14
N THR A 268 -3.62 0.05 -26.87
CA THR A 268 -3.99 1.37 -26.34
C THR A 268 -5.46 1.67 -26.65
N ALA A 269 -6.29 1.89 -25.62
CA ALA A 269 -7.64 2.41 -25.75
C ALA A 269 -7.68 3.86 -25.23
N SER A 270 -7.64 4.83 -26.14
CA SER A 270 -7.44 6.25 -25.80
C SER A 270 -8.68 7.12 -25.96
N ALA A 271 -9.71 6.66 -26.67
CA ALA A 271 -10.95 7.40 -26.82
C ALA A 271 -12.01 7.02 -25.78
N SER A 272 -12.97 7.92 -25.55
CA SER A 272 -14.09 7.68 -24.64
C SER A 272 -14.91 6.45 -25.07
N PHE A 273 -15.21 5.55 -24.13
CA PHE A 273 -15.94 4.30 -24.37
C PHE A 273 -15.28 3.36 -25.41
N SER A 274 -13.99 3.56 -25.72
CA SER A 274 -13.26 2.68 -26.62
C SER A 274 -12.77 1.41 -25.91
N GLY A 275 -12.58 0.33 -26.65
CA GLY A 275 -11.94 -0.86 -26.11
C GLY A 275 -11.05 -1.61 -27.08
N ALA A 276 -10.20 -2.46 -26.53
CA ALA A 276 -9.26 -3.28 -27.31
C ALA A 276 -9.03 -4.67 -26.71
N PHE A 277 -8.82 -5.66 -27.58
CA PHE A 277 -8.36 -7.00 -27.22
C PHE A 277 -7.52 -7.62 -28.34
N GLY A 278 -6.24 -7.91 -28.07
CA GLY A 278 -5.32 -8.47 -29.06
C GLY A 278 -3.87 -8.04 -28.85
N CYS A 279 -3.18 -7.66 -29.93
CA CYS A 279 -1.80 -7.19 -29.88
C CYS A 279 -1.57 -5.98 -30.78
N GLY A 280 -0.99 -4.91 -30.22
CA GLY A 280 -0.59 -3.72 -30.99
C GLY A 280 -1.74 -2.87 -31.52
N LEU A 281 -2.91 -2.92 -30.88
CA LEU A 281 -4.09 -2.17 -31.31
C LEU A 281 -4.10 -0.75 -30.74
N THR A 282 -4.62 0.22 -31.49
CA THR A 282 -4.87 1.58 -31.01
C THR A 282 -6.33 1.97 -31.27
N ALA A 283 -7.17 1.83 -30.23
CA ALA A 283 -8.57 2.24 -30.26
C ALA A 283 -8.69 3.73 -29.89
N ASN A 284 -8.58 4.59 -30.89
CA ASN A 284 -8.58 6.06 -30.76
C ASN A 284 -9.89 6.73 -31.24
N VAL A 285 -10.94 5.94 -31.50
CA VAL A 285 -12.26 6.42 -31.89
C VAL A 285 -13.28 6.12 -30.79
N ALA A 286 -14.12 7.10 -30.44
CA ALA A 286 -15.09 6.93 -29.37
C ALA A 286 -16.11 5.83 -29.69
N CYS A 287 -16.56 5.10 -28.68
CA CYS A 287 -17.56 4.03 -28.81
C CYS A 287 -17.19 2.93 -29.82
N THR A 288 -15.91 2.54 -29.90
CA THR A 288 -15.43 1.48 -30.79
C THR A 288 -14.71 0.38 -30.03
N PHE A 289 -14.66 -0.83 -30.61
CA PHE A 289 -13.91 -1.95 -30.07
C PHE A 289 -12.97 -2.52 -31.13
N PHE A 290 -11.67 -2.49 -30.86
CA PHE A 290 -10.63 -2.97 -31.77
C PHE A 290 -10.20 -4.38 -31.36
N THR A 291 -10.06 -5.29 -32.31
CA THR A 291 -9.57 -6.63 -32.05
C THR A 291 -8.84 -7.23 -33.26
N ASN A 292 -7.85 -8.10 -33.03
CA ASN A 292 -7.20 -8.84 -34.10
C ASN A 292 -7.90 -10.19 -34.30
N ASN A 293 -8.10 -10.58 -35.57
CA ASN A 293 -8.52 -11.93 -35.96
C ASN A 293 -9.77 -12.43 -35.21
N SER A 294 -10.80 -11.59 -35.08
CA SER A 294 -12.07 -12.01 -34.48
C SER A 294 -12.71 -13.11 -35.32
N CYS A 295 -12.97 -14.26 -34.68
CA CYS A 295 -13.72 -15.37 -35.27
C CYS A 295 -15.00 -15.56 -34.45
N THR A 296 -16.15 -15.40 -35.10
CA THR A 296 -17.47 -15.58 -34.50
C THR A 296 -18.12 -16.84 -35.05
N CYS A 297 -18.80 -17.60 -34.19
CA CYS A 297 -19.62 -18.74 -34.57
C CYS A 297 -21.08 -18.45 -34.21
N GLY A 298 -22.02 -18.83 -35.07
CA GLY A 298 -23.43 -18.52 -34.92
C GLY A 298 -23.85 -17.21 -35.60
N THR A 299 -25.05 -16.74 -35.29
CA THR A 299 -25.63 -15.54 -35.89
C THR A 299 -25.04 -14.27 -35.27
N VAL A 300 -24.43 -13.42 -36.09
CA VAL A 300 -24.05 -12.05 -35.72
C VAL A 300 -25.11 -11.09 -36.28
N THR A 301 -25.87 -10.43 -35.40
CA THR A 301 -26.80 -9.36 -35.79
C THR A 301 -26.10 -8.02 -35.61
N ALA A 302 -25.80 -7.33 -36.71
CA ALA A 302 -25.16 -6.01 -36.69
C ALA A 302 -25.71 -5.11 -37.79
N THR A 303 -25.91 -3.83 -37.48
CA THR A 303 -26.02 -2.78 -38.49
C THR A 303 -24.59 -2.34 -38.84
N CYS A 304 -24.00 -2.97 -39.85
CA CYS A 304 -22.63 -2.65 -40.26
C CYS A 304 -22.60 -1.67 -41.43
N PHE A 305 -21.68 -0.72 -41.37
CA PHE A 305 -21.20 -0.01 -42.56
C PHE A 305 -19.87 -0.68 -42.94
N VAL A 306 -19.88 -1.48 -44.00
CA VAL A 306 -18.66 -2.14 -44.47
C VAL A 306 -17.91 -1.17 -45.37
N GLU A 307 -16.97 -0.41 -44.80
CA GLU A 307 -15.97 0.29 -45.60
C GLU A 307 -14.92 -0.71 -46.07
N THR A 308 -15.13 -1.31 -47.23
CA THR A 308 -14.05 -1.98 -47.96
C THR A 308 -13.16 -0.89 -48.58
N SER A 309 -12.22 -0.34 -47.81
CA SER A 309 -11.25 0.61 -48.35
C SER A 309 -10.21 -0.15 -49.19
N SER A 310 -10.51 -0.31 -50.47
CA SER A 310 -9.44 -0.40 -51.46
C SER A 310 -9.09 1.02 -51.93
N GLU A 311 -8.31 1.75 -51.14
CA GLU A 311 -7.56 2.89 -51.70
C GLU A 311 -6.51 2.42 -52.70
N ARG A 312 -5.95 1.21 -52.49
CA ARG A 312 -4.92 0.62 -53.35
C ARG A 312 -5.34 0.42 -54.82
N PHE A 313 -6.63 0.20 -55.10
CA PHE A 313 -7.14 0.07 -56.48
C PHE A 313 -7.77 1.36 -57.04
N LYS A 314 -7.81 2.47 -56.29
CA LYS A 314 -8.44 3.73 -56.74
C LYS A 314 -7.47 4.76 -57.32
N CYS A 315 -6.16 4.62 -57.09
CA CYS A 315 -5.16 5.58 -57.59
C CYS A 315 -4.81 5.42 -59.08
N CYS A 316 -5.31 4.38 -59.76
CA CYS A 316 -5.02 4.10 -61.17
C CYS A 316 -6.25 4.22 -62.09
N ILE A 317 -7.35 4.82 -61.64
CA ILE A 317 -8.53 5.04 -62.50
C ILE A 317 -8.22 6.21 -63.45
N GLN A 318 -7.80 5.86 -64.66
CA GLN A 318 -7.66 6.81 -65.77
C GLN A 318 -9.01 6.94 -66.49
N PRO A 319 -9.49 8.17 -66.81
CA PRO A 319 -10.63 8.35 -67.70
C PRO A 319 -10.29 7.78 -69.08
N LEU A 320 -11.17 6.94 -69.64
CA LEU A 320 -11.04 6.48 -71.03
C LEU A 320 -11.23 7.69 -71.97
N SER A 321 -10.17 8.07 -72.69
CA SER A 321 -10.12 9.29 -73.52
C SER A 321 -10.87 9.20 -74.85
N SER A 322 -11.63 8.13 -75.12
CA SER A 322 -12.48 8.01 -76.31
C SER A 322 -13.57 6.95 -76.13
N THR A 323 -14.73 7.38 -75.65
CA THR A 323 -15.85 6.54 -75.22
C THR A 323 -16.59 5.79 -76.35
N GLY A 324 -16.27 6.03 -77.63
CA GLY A 324 -17.07 5.51 -78.74
C GLY A 324 -16.60 4.18 -79.36
N GLN A 325 -15.29 3.90 -79.36
CA GLN A 325 -14.72 2.75 -80.09
C GLN A 325 -14.37 1.58 -79.17
N ILE A 326 -13.84 1.82 -77.97
CA ILE A 326 -13.46 0.74 -77.04
C ILE A 326 -14.69 -0.03 -76.52
N ILE A 327 -15.84 0.62 -76.38
CA ILE A 327 -17.10 -0.05 -75.96
C ILE A 327 -17.58 -1.07 -77.01
N LYS A 328 -17.27 -0.88 -78.30
CA LYS A 328 -17.65 -1.80 -79.37
C LYS A 328 -16.78 -3.06 -79.42
N ASP A 329 -15.59 -3.00 -78.83
CA ASP A 329 -14.62 -4.10 -78.80
C ASP A 329 -14.68 -4.91 -77.50
N LEU A 330 -15.52 -4.52 -76.53
CA LEU A 330 -15.76 -5.29 -75.32
C LEU A 330 -16.57 -6.56 -75.65
N ASN A 331 -15.90 -7.71 -75.53
CA ASN A 331 -16.60 -8.99 -75.62
C ASN A 331 -17.49 -9.16 -74.37
N PRO A 332 -18.79 -9.46 -74.53
CA PRO A 332 -19.65 -9.72 -73.39
C PRO A 332 -19.13 -10.92 -72.61
N VAL A 333 -18.93 -10.72 -71.30
CA VAL A 333 -18.53 -11.80 -70.40
C VAL A 333 -19.78 -12.54 -69.98
N ARG A 334 -19.84 -13.85 -70.26
CA ARG A 334 -20.91 -14.70 -69.72
C ARG A 334 -20.61 -14.97 -68.26
N PHE A 335 -21.56 -14.65 -67.39
CA PHE A 335 -21.54 -15.12 -66.02
C PHE A 335 -22.86 -15.82 -65.71
N LYS A 336 -22.74 -16.98 -65.05
CA LYS A 336 -23.87 -17.71 -64.49
C LYS A 336 -24.03 -17.29 -63.05
N TRP A 337 -25.19 -16.73 -62.71
CA TRP A 337 -25.61 -16.61 -61.33
C TRP A 337 -26.77 -17.56 -61.05
N ILE A 338 -26.76 -18.16 -59.86
CA ILE A 338 -27.80 -19.08 -59.41
C ILE A 338 -28.77 -18.25 -58.57
N ASP A 339 -29.93 -17.93 -59.15
CA ASP A 339 -31.07 -17.42 -58.39
C ASP A 339 -31.77 -18.63 -57.74
N GLN A 340 -31.75 -18.68 -56.41
CA GLN A 340 -32.34 -19.79 -55.64
C GLN A 340 -33.84 -19.98 -55.88
N ASN A 341 -34.53 -18.96 -56.40
CA ASN A 341 -35.97 -18.99 -56.66
C ASN A 341 -36.34 -19.12 -58.15
N LYS A 342 -35.36 -19.02 -59.07
CA LYS A 342 -35.62 -19.01 -60.53
C LYS A 342 -34.78 -19.97 -61.36
N GLY A 343 -33.88 -20.72 -60.73
CA GLY A 343 -32.96 -21.62 -61.44
C GLY A 343 -31.84 -20.85 -62.14
N THR A 344 -30.96 -21.59 -62.85
CA THR A 344 -29.80 -21.01 -63.54
C THR A 344 -30.29 -20.19 -64.74
N GLN A 345 -29.97 -18.90 -64.79
CA GLN A 345 -30.23 -18.04 -65.94
C GLN A 345 -28.91 -17.54 -66.52
N ASP A 346 -28.79 -17.60 -67.85
CA ASP A 346 -27.68 -17.00 -68.59
C ASP A 346 -28.05 -15.56 -68.93
N GLU A 347 -27.38 -14.58 -68.32
CA GLU A 347 -27.52 -13.16 -68.66
C GLU A 347 -26.21 -12.60 -69.22
N TYR A 348 -26.33 -11.58 -70.06
CA TYR A 348 -25.23 -10.92 -70.74
C TYR A 348 -25.01 -9.53 -70.15
N GLY A 349 -23.84 -9.30 -69.55
CA GLY A 349 -23.41 -7.97 -69.09
C GLY A 349 -22.14 -7.52 -69.80
N LEU A 350 -22.06 -6.22 -70.08
CA LEU A 350 -20.81 -5.56 -70.48
C LEU A 350 -20.13 -5.08 -69.20
N ILE A 351 -18.88 -5.49 -68.97
CA ILE A 351 -18.01 -4.95 -67.91
C ILE A 351 -17.15 -3.85 -68.53
#